data_AF-A0A1R2B4R4-F1
#
_entry.id   AF-A0A1R2B4R4-F1
#
_cell.length_a   1.000
_cell.length_b   1.000
_cell.length_c   1.000
_cell.angle_alpha   90.00
_cell.angle_beta   90.00
_cell.angle_gamma   90.00
#
_symmetry.space_group_name_H-M   'P 1'
#
loop_
_entity.id
_entity.type
_entity.pdbx_description
1 polymer ?
#
loop_
_entity_poly.entity_id
_entity_poly.type
_entity_poly.pdbx_seq_one_letter_code
_entity_poly.pdbx_strand_id
1 'polypeptide(L)'
;MINPSDRSKVCNLCVSQFNIFTLPRHVCKSCYKFVCQRCSSKQIHPSKKILSRICDSCHVENLKDQINSNYKSDKERITLEINNLIEKCEFEKSQGTYENNLNEKLQKDIDLFKQKQEAKEKSLKQELYTLANEIETIEKEFEDLNNSLEILAFENWEADFKICVISEENKDFQSAQGDFIKQKVQLEIDINELQNKLDKNEAEVRKSEVKKQDVKIYNLREGLKNLRKEKQMHDNQLKKLKENEEEKTQAIENLLNDIKDLSGKKTEPIIDLNDFAEKTTEIVELKRKISYTGRRVEVESSKCVCDVF
;
A
#
# COMPACT_ATOMS: atom_id res chain seq x y z
N MET A 1 -136.90 -82.65 10.69
CA MET A 1 -136.74 -82.28 9.27
C MET A 1 -137.90 -81.39 8.86
N ILE A 2 -137.65 -80.18 8.37
CA ILE A 2 -138.71 -79.24 7.94
C ILE A 2 -139.12 -79.60 6.50
N ASN A 3 -140.42 -79.84 6.29
CA ASN A 3 -141.03 -80.12 4.99
C ASN A 3 -140.70 -78.98 4.00
N PRO A 4 -140.32 -79.24 2.73
CA PRO A 4 -139.89 -78.19 1.79
C PRO A 4 -140.94 -77.09 1.58
N SER A 5 -142.23 -77.43 1.70
CA SER A 5 -143.37 -76.50 1.66
C SER A 5 -143.43 -75.54 2.86
N ASP A 6 -142.93 -75.95 4.04
CA ASP A 6 -142.97 -75.16 5.28
C ASP A 6 -141.75 -74.24 5.46
N ARG A 7 -140.69 -74.41 4.66
CA ARG A 7 -139.50 -73.51 4.67
C ARG A 7 -139.82 -72.06 4.28
N SER A 8 -140.98 -71.84 3.66
CA SER A 8 -141.49 -70.51 3.30
C SER A 8 -142.21 -69.80 4.46
N LYS A 9 -142.59 -70.55 5.50
CA LYS A 9 -143.39 -70.08 6.65
C LYS A 9 -142.54 -69.72 7.86
N VAL A 10 -141.26 -70.07 7.88
CA VAL A 10 -140.32 -69.80 8.99
C VAL A 10 -139.09 -69.02 8.52
N CYS A 11 -138.48 -68.25 9.41
CA CYS A 11 -137.24 -67.55 9.14
C CYS A 11 -136.07 -68.52 8.96
N ASN A 12 -135.31 -68.40 7.88
CA ASN A 12 -134.14 -69.26 7.62
C ASN A 12 -132.94 -69.02 8.55
N LEU A 13 -132.99 -68.03 9.44
CA LEU A 13 -131.92 -67.74 10.42
C LEU A 13 -132.32 -68.12 11.84
N CYS A 14 -133.47 -67.65 12.32
CA CYS A 14 -133.92 -67.89 13.70
C CYS A 14 -135.05 -68.92 13.84
N VAL A 15 -135.52 -69.51 12.73
CA VAL A 15 -136.57 -70.54 12.68
C VAL A 15 -137.95 -70.07 13.17
N SER A 16 -138.10 -68.81 13.57
CA SER A 16 -139.39 -68.24 14.00
C SER A 16 -140.40 -68.23 12.85
N GLN A 17 -141.64 -68.62 13.13
CA GLN A 17 -142.73 -68.60 12.15
C GLN A 17 -143.13 -67.16 11.80
N PHE A 18 -143.31 -66.89 10.51
CA PHE A 18 -143.77 -65.59 10.04
C PHE A 18 -145.22 -65.36 10.43
N ASN A 19 -145.52 -64.15 10.90
CA ASN A 19 -146.87 -63.70 11.18
C ASN A 19 -147.00 -62.26 10.66
N ILE A 20 -148.10 -62.00 9.95
CA ILE A 20 -148.40 -60.70 9.32
C ILE A 20 -148.36 -59.55 10.34
N PHE A 21 -148.76 -59.81 11.60
CA PHE A 21 -148.90 -58.77 12.61
C PHE A 21 -147.64 -58.51 13.45
N THR A 22 -146.80 -59.52 13.68
CA THR A 22 -145.70 -59.43 14.66
C THR A 22 -144.31 -59.65 14.07
N LEU A 23 -144.22 -60.35 12.93
CA LEU A 23 -142.94 -60.72 12.33
C LEU A 23 -143.05 -60.80 10.81
N PRO A 24 -143.01 -59.64 10.12
CA PRO A 24 -143.18 -59.60 8.67
C PRO A 24 -142.05 -60.36 7.96
N ARG A 25 -142.42 -60.99 6.85
CA ARG A 25 -141.54 -61.79 6.00
C ARG A 25 -140.78 -60.87 5.05
N HIS A 26 -139.45 -60.96 5.04
CA HIS A 26 -138.59 -60.28 4.08
C HIS A 26 -137.81 -61.30 3.24
N VAL A 27 -137.42 -60.88 2.03
CA VAL A 27 -136.56 -61.67 1.13
C VAL A 27 -135.17 -61.05 1.13
N CYS A 28 -134.15 -61.83 1.48
CA CYS A 28 -132.76 -61.38 1.31
C CYS A 28 -132.48 -61.16 -0.17
N LYS A 29 -132.08 -59.95 -0.58
CA LYS A 29 -131.80 -59.64 -2.00
C LYS A 29 -130.54 -60.30 -2.57
N SER A 30 -129.67 -60.86 -1.72
CA SER A 30 -128.44 -61.55 -2.14
C SER A 30 -128.67 -63.05 -2.36
N CYS A 31 -129.18 -63.77 -1.36
CA CYS A 31 -129.39 -65.23 -1.44
C CYS A 31 -130.85 -65.66 -1.64
N TYR A 32 -131.79 -64.72 -1.76
CA TYR A 32 -133.23 -64.93 -1.98
C TYR A 32 -133.96 -65.76 -0.90
N LYS A 33 -133.32 -66.00 0.27
CA LYS A 33 -133.93 -66.69 1.41
C LYS A 33 -134.91 -65.80 2.18
N PHE A 34 -135.96 -66.40 2.74
CA PHE A 34 -136.92 -65.69 3.60
C PHE A 34 -136.37 -65.51 5.02
N VAL A 35 -136.38 -64.27 5.51
CA VAL A 35 -135.89 -63.88 6.83
C VAL A 35 -136.86 -62.93 7.52
N CYS A 36 -136.87 -62.94 8.85
CA CYS A 36 -137.72 -62.04 9.62
C CYS A 36 -137.13 -60.63 9.65
N GLN A 37 -137.95 -59.65 10.05
CA GLN A 37 -137.47 -58.28 10.20
C GLN A 37 -136.27 -58.20 11.14
N ARG A 38 -136.27 -58.92 12.28
CA ARG A 38 -135.15 -58.89 13.24
C ARG A 38 -133.83 -59.32 12.61
N CYS A 39 -133.80 -60.46 11.91
CA CYS A 39 -132.64 -61.02 11.20
C CYS A 39 -132.29 -60.33 9.86
N SER A 40 -132.92 -59.19 9.58
CA SER A 40 -132.66 -58.33 8.41
C SER A 40 -132.76 -56.84 8.73
N SER A 41 -132.88 -56.46 10.01
CA SER A 41 -133.42 -55.15 10.42
C SER A 41 -132.44 -53.99 10.28
N LYS A 42 -131.14 -54.26 10.09
CA LYS A 42 -130.10 -53.23 10.22
C LYS A 42 -129.03 -53.27 9.14
N GLN A 43 -129.16 -54.13 8.13
CA GLN A 43 -128.08 -54.38 7.18
C GLN A 43 -128.50 -54.03 5.75
N ILE A 44 -127.92 -52.93 5.25
CA ILE A 44 -128.11 -52.38 3.91
C ILE A 44 -126.97 -52.88 3.02
N HIS A 45 -127.27 -53.36 1.81
CA HIS A 45 -126.24 -53.75 0.85
C HIS A 45 -125.40 -52.52 0.43
N PRO A 46 -124.08 -52.48 0.68
CA PRO A 46 -123.27 -51.29 0.43
C PRO A 46 -122.96 -51.03 -1.05
N SER A 47 -122.99 -52.05 -1.92
CA SER A 47 -122.48 -51.91 -3.30
C SER A 47 -123.45 -51.30 -4.33
N LYS A 48 -124.72 -51.05 -3.96
CA LYS A 48 -125.71 -50.43 -4.86
C LYS A 48 -126.31 -49.24 -4.14
N LYS A 49 -126.39 -48.08 -4.80
CA LYS A 49 -127.02 -46.83 -4.30
C LYS A 49 -128.51 -46.98 -3.90
N ILE A 50 -129.06 -48.19 -3.89
CA ILE A 50 -130.43 -48.54 -3.56
C ILE A 50 -130.40 -49.35 -2.26
N LEU A 51 -131.10 -48.85 -1.24
CA LEU A 51 -131.26 -49.50 0.05
C LEU A 51 -131.97 -50.86 -0.14
N SER A 52 -131.20 -51.95 -0.13
CA SER A 52 -131.72 -53.31 -0.25
C SER A 52 -131.39 -54.12 0.99
N ARG A 53 -132.41 -54.80 1.55
CA ARG A 53 -132.26 -55.64 2.75
C ARG A 53 -131.61 -56.96 2.41
N ILE A 54 -130.62 -57.32 3.21
CA ILE A 54 -129.97 -58.64 3.19
C ILE A 54 -130.09 -59.30 4.57
N CYS A 55 -129.94 -60.63 4.59
CA CYS A 55 -129.87 -61.38 5.84
C CYS A 55 -128.48 -61.25 6.47
N ASP A 56 -128.39 -61.47 7.78
CA ASP A 56 -127.14 -61.32 8.54
C ASP A 56 -125.99 -62.18 7.97
N SER A 57 -126.28 -63.41 7.50
CA SER A 57 -125.27 -64.29 6.87
C SER A 57 -124.64 -63.68 5.62
N CYS A 58 -125.46 -63.15 4.69
CA CYS A 58 -124.95 -62.52 3.47
C CYS A 58 -124.28 -61.17 3.74
N HIS A 59 -124.65 -60.49 4.82
CA HIS A 59 -123.97 -59.27 5.26
C HIS A 59 -122.55 -59.57 5.76
N VAL A 60 -122.39 -60.61 6.58
CA VAL A 60 -121.06 -61.04 7.07
C VAL A 60 -120.15 -61.47 5.91
N GLU A 61 -120.66 -62.20 4.92
CA GLU A 61 -119.90 -62.57 3.72
C GLU A 61 -119.46 -61.34 2.92
N ASN A 62 -120.37 -60.38 2.68
CA ASN A 62 -120.02 -59.14 1.98
C ASN A 62 -118.97 -58.32 2.74
N LEU A 63 -119.09 -58.21 4.08
CA LEU A 63 -118.07 -57.58 4.91
C LEU A 63 -116.71 -58.28 4.77
N LYS A 64 -116.67 -59.62 4.75
CA LYS A 64 -115.43 -60.36 4.51
C LYS A 64 -114.83 -60.04 3.15
N ASP A 65 -115.64 -60.00 2.09
CA ASP A 65 -115.16 -59.67 0.75
C ASP A 65 -114.63 -58.23 0.67
N GLN A 66 -115.31 -57.27 1.32
CA GLN A 66 -114.85 -55.89 1.41
C GLN A 66 -113.54 -55.77 2.18
N ILE A 67 -113.43 -56.42 3.35
CA ILE A 67 -112.21 -56.43 4.15
C ILE A 67 -111.07 -57.08 3.36
N ASN A 68 -111.33 -58.20 2.68
CA ASN A 68 -110.33 -58.87 1.84
C ASN A 68 -109.89 -58.01 0.66
N SER A 69 -110.83 -57.30 0.02
CA SER A 69 -110.52 -56.36 -1.07
C SER A 69 -109.66 -55.21 -0.57
N ASN A 70 -110.03 -54.57 0.55
CA ASN A 70 -109.27 -53.49 1.16
C ASN A 70 -107.89 -53.96 1.61
N TYR A 71 -107.82 -55.13 2.26
CA TYR A 71 -106.57 -55.75 2.68
C TYR A 71 -105.67 -56.04 1.47
N LYS A 72 -106.22 -56.51 0.35
CA LYS A 72 -105.45 -56.74 -0.88
C LYS A 72 -104.89 -55.43 -1.43
N SER A 73 -105.71 -54.38 -1.56
CA SER A 73 -105.25 -53.08 -2.05
C SER A 73 -104.23 -52.43 -1.11
N ASP A 74 -104.42 -52.54 0.20
CA ASP A 74 -103.48 -52.02 1.19
C ASP A 74 -102.17 -52.80 1.16
N LYS A 75 -102.23 -54.13 1.04
CA LYS A 75 -101.04 -54.97 0.88
C LYS A 75 -100.25 -54.60 -0.37
N GLU A 76 -100.92 -54.39 -1.51
CA GLU A 76 -100.28 -53.97 -2.77
C GLU A 76 -99.63 -52.58 -2.61
N ARG A 77 -100.34 -51.62 -1.99
CA ARG A 77 -99.81 -50.29 -1.68
C ARG A 77 -98.57 -50.33 -0.78
N ILE A 78 -98.65 -51.05 0.34
CA ILE A 78 -97.53 -51.20 1.28
C ILE A 78 -96.35 -51.91 0.60
N THR A 79 -96.60 -52.91 -0.24
CA THR A 79 -95.54 -53.59 -1.00
C THR A 79 -94.81 -52.63 -1.92
N LEU A 80 -95.55 -51.77 -2.63
CA LEU A 80 -94.97 -50.75 -3.51
C LEU A 80 -94.16 -49.71 -2.72
N GLU A 81 -94.68 -49.28 -1.56
CA GLU A 81 -93.95 -48.36 -0.67
C GLU A 81 -92.65 -48.99 -0.13
N ILE A 82 -92.69 -50.26 0.28
CA ILE A 82 -91.50 -51.00 0.70
C ILE A 82 -90.47 -51.08 -0.44
N ASN A 83 -90.89 -51.41 -1.66
CA ASN A 83 -89.98 -51.48 -2.81
C ASN A 83 -89.34 -50.12 -3.12
N ASN A 84 -90.12 -49.03 -3.11
CA ASN A 84 -89.58 -47.69 -3.31
C ASN A 84 -88.56 -47.31 -2.23
N LEU A 85 -88.81 -47.70 -0.96
CA LEU A 85 -87.87 -47.46 0.14
C LEU A 85 -86.58 -48.30 -0.01
N ILE A 86 -86.69 -49.54 -0.50
CA ILE A 86 -85.52 -50.39 -0.80
C ILE A 86 -84.68 -49.75 -1.90
N GLU A 87 -85.28 -49.34 -3.02
CA GLU A 87 -84.57 -48.69 -4.12
C GLU A 87 -83.87 -47.41 -3.66
N LYS A 88 -84.55 -46.59 -2.84
CA LYS A 88 -83.95 -45.38 -2.25
C LYS A 88 -82.75 -45.73 -1.35
N CYS A 89 -82.87 -46.76 -0.52
CA CYS A 89 -81.79 -47.18 0.37
C CYS A 89 -80.59 -47.74 -0.41
N GLU A 90 -80.81 -48.45 -1.52
CA GLU A 90 -79.75 -48.93 -2.40
C GLU A 90 -79.04 -47.78 -3.13
N PHE A 91 -79.80 -46.80 -3.60
CA PHE A 91 -79.23 -45.58 -4.18
C PHE A 91 -78.35 -44.83 -3.18
N GLU A 92 -78.85 -44.58 -1.96
CA GLU A 92 -78.09 -43.91 -0.89
C GLU A 92 -76.82 -44.69 -0.52
N LYS A 93 -76.86 -46.02 -0.50
CA LYS A 93 -75.67 -46.86 -0.31
C LYS A 93 -74.65 -46.67 -1.43
N SER A 94 -75.09 -46.64 -2.69
CA SER A 94 -74.20 -46.41 -3.84
C SER A 94 -73.58 -45.01 -3.83
N GLN A 95 -74.32 -44.01 -3.36
CA GLN A 95 -73.82 -42.66 -3.19
C GLN A 95 -72.78 -42.60 -2.06
N GLY A 96 -73.06 -43.25 -0.92
CA GLY A 96 -72.11 -43.34 0.19
C GLY A 96 -70.80 -44.02 -0.20
N THR A 97 -70.82 -45.08 -1.01
CA THR A 97 -69.58 -45.71 -1.50
C THR A 97 -68.80 -44.80 -2.45
N TYR A 98 -69.48 -44.04 -3.32
CA TYR A 98 -68.83 -43.05 -4.17
C TYR A 98 -68.18 -41.93 -3.35
N GLU A 99 -68.89 -41.38 -2.38
CA GLU A 99 -68.38 -40.33 -1.48
C GLU A 99 -67.17 -40.84 -0.66
N ASN A 100 -67.22 -42.07 -0.16
CA ASN A 100 -66.08 -42.68 0.54
C ASN A 100 -64.85 -42.82 -0.37
N ASN A 101 -65.02 -43.31 -1.60
CA ASN A 101 -63.91 -43.42 -2.55
C ASN A 101 -63.31 -42.05 -2.90
N LEU A 102 -64.16 -41.01 -3.01
CA LEU A 102 -63.71 -39.64 -3.25
C LEU A 102 -62.93 -39.10 -2.05
N ASN A 103 -63.42 -39.32 -0.84
CA ASN A 103 -62.75 -38.92 0.40
C ASN A 103 -61.40 -39.62 0.57
N GLU A 104 -61.29 -40.92 0.25
CA GLU A 104 -60.02 -41.63 0.25
C GLU A 104 -59.01 -41.05 -0.74
N LYS A 105 -59.47 -40.65 -1.94
CA LYS A 105 -58.62 -40.00 -2.94
C LYS A 105 -58.13 -38.65 -2.45
N LEU A 106 -59.02 -37.81 -1.93
CA LEU A 106 -58.68 -36.49 -1.38
C LEU A 106 -57.71 -36.62 -0.21
N GLN A 107 -57.88 -37.63 0.66
CA GLN A 107 -56.97 -37.88 1.77
C GLN A 107 -55.56 -38.23 1.27
N LYS A 108 -55.45 -39.08 0.25
CA LYS A 108 -54.15 -39.40 -0.39
C LYS A 108 -53.48 -38.15 -0.99
N ASP A 109 -54.26 -37.28 -1.64
CA ASP A 109 -53.74 -36.04 -2.22
C ASP A 109 -53.25 -35.07 -1.13
N ILE A 110 -53.99 -34.96 -0.01
CA ILE A 110 -53.59 -34.17 1.18
C ILE A 110 -52.28 -34.69 1.76
N ASP A 111 -52.16 -36.01 1.93
CA ASP A 111 -50.95 -36.61 2.52
C ASP A 111 -49.74 -36.46 1.59
N LEU A 112 -49.93 -36.60 0.27
CA LEU A 112 -48.88 -36.32 -0.71
C LEU A 112 -48.44 -34.86 -0.68
N PHE A 113 -49.38 -33.92 -0.53
CA PHE A 113 -49.06 -32.50 -0.42
C PHE A 113 -48.26 -32.20 0.84
N LYS A 114 -48.67 -32.76 1.99
CA LYS A 114 -47.93 -32.64 3.27
C LYS A 114 -46.50 -33.16 3.13
N GLN A 115 -46.30 -34.34 2.55
CA GLN A 115 -44.96 -34.90 2.33
C GLN A 115 -44.08 -34.00 1.45
N LYS A 116 -44.64 -33.44 0.38
CA LYS A 116 -43.90 -32.48 -0.48
C LYS A 116 -43.53 -31.21 0.29
N GLN A 117 -44.44 -30.71 1.11
CA GLN A 117 -44.19 -29.52 1.93
C GLN A 117 -43.09 -29.78 2.96
N GLU A 118 -43.13 -30.91 3.67
CA GLU A 118 -42.11 -31.31 4.64
C GLU A 118 -40.74 -31.52 3.98
N ALA A 119 -40.70 -32.13 2.80
CA ALA A 119 -39.45 -32.31 2.05
C ALA A 119 -38.85 -30.96 1.63
N LYS A 120 -39.68 -30.03 1.15
CA LYS A 120 -39.25 -28.67 0.80
C LYS A 120 -38.75 -27.90 2.03
N GLU A 121 -39.45 -28.00 3.15
CA GLU A 121 -39.04 -27.37 4.41
C GLU A 121 -37.69 -27.91 4.90
N LYS A 122 -37.48 -29.24 4.82
CA LYS A 122 -36.18 -29.85 5.14
C LYS A 122 -35.06 -29.37 4.23
N SER A 123 -35.30 -29.28 2.91
CA SER A 123 -34.34 -28.75 1.94
C SER A 123 -33.95 -27.31 2.29
N LEU A 124 -34.94 -26.44 2.52
CA LEU A 124 -34.70 -25.05 2.87
C LEU A 124 -33.96 -24.89 4.20
N LYS A 125 -34.27 -25.71 5.21
CA LYS A 125 -33.53 -25.71 6.48
C LYS A 125 -32.07 -26.11 6.30
N GLN A 126 -31.79 -27.08 5.43
CA GLN A 126 -30.43 -27.49 5.11
C GLN A 126 -29.67 -26.38 4.36
N GLU A 127 -30.29 -25.73 3.38
CA GLU A 127 -29.72 -24.59 2.67
C GLU A 127 -29.41 -23.42 3.61
N LEU A 128 -30.33 -23.07 4.51
CA LEU A 128 -30.10 -22.03 5.52
C LEU A 128 -28.93 -22.36 6.45
N TYR A 129 -28.79 -23.64 6.85
CA TYR A 129 -27.67 -24.08 7.67
C TYR A 129 -26.33 -23.94 6.93
N THR A 130 -26.27 -24.32 5.66
CA THR A 130 -25.06 -24.15 4.83
C THR A 130 -24.69 -22.68 4.70
N LEU A 131 -25.66 -21.82 4.36
CA LEU A 131 -25.44 -20.38 4.23
C LEU A 131 -24.98 -19.74 5.54
N ALA A 132 -25.50 -20.17 6.69
CA ALA A 132 -25.06 -19.68 7.99
C ALA A 132 -23.57 -19.99 8.25
N ASN A 133 -23.12 -21.20 7.91
CA ASN A 133 -21.70 -21.57 8.06
C ASN A 133 -20.80 -20.82 7.08
N GLU A 134 -21.28 -20.55 5.86
CA GLU A 134 -20.54 -19.73 4.88
C GLU A 134 -20.36 -18.30 5.38
N ILE A 135 -21.40 -17.70 5.97
CA ILE A 135 -21.32 -16.37 6.60
C ILE A 135 -20.30 -16.37 7.74
N GLU A 136 -20.34 -17.34 8.65
CA GLU A 136 -19.38 -17.45 9.76
C GLU A 136 -17.93 -17.56 9.25
N THR A 137 -17.72 -18.29 8.15
CA THR A 137 -16.40 -18.42 7.52
C THR A 137 -15.93 -17.07 6.96
N ILE A 138 -16.81 -16.36 6.24
CA ILE A 138 -16.49 -15.04 5.67
C ILE A 138 -16.21 -14.02 6.75
N GLU A 139 -16.96 -14.01 7.85
CA GLU A 139 -16.73 -13.11 8.99
C GLU A 139 -15.34 -13.34 9.60
N LYS A 140 -14.93 -14.60 9.74
CA LYS A 140 -13.59 -14.93 10.23
C LYS A 140 -12.48 -14.51 9.27
N GLU A 141 -12.65 -14.75 7.97
CA GLU A 141 -11.69 -14.32 6.94
C GLU A 141 -11.56 -12.78 6.90
N PHE A 142 -12.68 -12.08 7.08
CA PHE A 142 -12.70 -10.62 7.16
C PHE A 142 -11.93 -10.11 8.39
N GLU A 143 -12.13 -10.73 9.55
CA GLU A 143 -11.41 -10.41 10.78
C GLU A 143 -9.89 -10.65 10.64
N ASP A 144 -9.49 -11.78 10.07
CA ASP A 144 -8.08 -12.10 9.79
C ASP A 144 -7.44 -11.07 8.83
N LEU A 145 -8.19 -10.64 7.80
CA LEU A 145 -7.75 -9.62 6.86
C LEU A 145 -7.62 -8.24 7.53
N ASN A 146 -8.58 -7.86 8.38
CA ASN A 146 -8.54 -6.60 9.11
C ASN A 146 -7.32 -6.55 10.05
N ASN A 147 -7.07 -7.62 10.80
CA ASN A 147 -5.88 -7.74 11.64
C ASN A 147 -4.57 -7.63 10.83
N SER A 148 -4.53 -8.24 9.64
CA SER A 148 -3.37 -8.12 8.74
C SER A 148 -3.17 -6.68 8.23
N LEU A 149 -4.26 -5.97 7.94
CA LEU A 149 -4.23 -4.58 7.50
C LEU A 149 -3.71 -3.65 8.60
N GLU A 150 -4.10 -3.88 9.86
CA GLU A 150 -3.58 -3.13 11.01
C GLU A 150 -2.07 -3.31 11.20
N ILE A 151 -1.56 -4.53 11.05
CA ILE A 151 -0.12 -4.83 11.09
C ILE A 151 0.62 -4.06 9.99
N LEU A 152 0.14 -4.15 8.74
CA LEU A 152 0.76 -3.46 7.61
C LEU A 152 0.71 -1.94 7.76
N ALA A 153 -0.37 -1.39 8.32
CA ALA A 153 -0.47 0.04 8.59
C ALA A 153 0.59 0.50 9.60
N PHE A 154 0.85 -0.31 10.64
CA PHE A 154 1.91 -0.03 11.61
C PHE A 154 3.31 -0.13 10.98
N GLU A 155 3.59 -1.18 10.20
CA GLU A 155 4.87 -1.34 9.50
C GLU A 155 5.14 -0.19 8.53
N ASN A 156 4.11 0.26 7.81
CA ASN A 156 4.24 1.41 6.90
C ASN A 156 4.55 2.70 7.67
N TRP A 157 3.89 2.92 8.82
CA TRP A 157 4.20 4.05 9.69
C TRP A 157 5.65 4.00 10.21
N GLU A 158 6.14 2.83 10.60
CA GLU A 158 7.54 2.66 11.04
C GLU A 158 8.53 2.94 9.91
N ALA A 159 8.21 2.52 8.68
CA ALA A 159 9.02 2.82 7.51
C ALA A 159 9.04 4.33 7.20
N ASP A 160 7.90 5.00 7.23
CA ASP A 160 7.80 6.45 7.06
C ASP A 160 8.61 7.20 8.12
N PHE A 161 8.55 6.77 9.38
CA PHE A 161 9.37 7.32 10.45
C PHE A 161 10.87 7.18 10.17
N LYS A 162 11.33 6.00 9.75
CA LYS A 162 12.73 5.76 9.37
C LYS A 162 13.17 6.66 8.20
N ILE A 163 12.30 6.85 7.20
CA ILE A 163 12.55 7.76 6.07
C ILE A 163 12.73 9.19 6.56
N CYS A 164 11.89 9.65 7.50
CA CYS A 164 12.02 10.99 8.08
C CYS A 164 13.37 11.17 8.80
N VAL A 165 13.79 10.21 9.62
CA VAL A 165 15.09 10.26 10.31
C VAL A 165 16.25 10.35 9.32
N ILE A 166 16.30 9.44 8.33
CA ILE A 166 17.35 9.42 7.30
C ILE A 166 17.33 10.71 6.46
N SER A 167 16.14 11.25 6.18
CA SER A 167 16.02 12.50 5.44
C SER A 167 16.64 13.68 6.19
N GLU A 168 16.50 13.73 7.51
CA GLU A 168 17.10 14.78 8.34
C GLU A 168 18.62 14.61 8.43
N GLU A 169 19.09 13.39 8.69
CA GLU A 169 20.53 13.09 8.69
C GLU A 169 21.20 13.49 7.37
N ASN A 170 20.53 13.24 6.23
CA ASN A 170 21.03 13.65 4.91
C ASN A 170 21.13 15.18 4.76
N LYS A 171 20.20 15.96 5.34
CA LYS A 171 20.29 17.43 5.32
C LYS A 171 21.48 17.91 6.15
N ASP A 172 21.72 17.28 7.29
CA ASP A 172 22.88 17.58 8.14
C ASP A 172 24.19 17.28 7.39
N PHE A 173 24.27 16.13 6.72
CA PHE A 173 25.43 15.78 5.88
C PHE A 173 25.65 16.74 4.72
N GLN A 174 24.59 17.15 4.02
CA GLN A 174 24.67 18.14 2.95
C GLN A 174 25.15 19.50 3.47
N SER A 175 24.67 19.92 4.64
CA SER A 175 25.09 21.17 5.28
C SER A 175 26.57 21.12 5.65
N ALA A 176 27.02 20.03 6.27
CA ALA A 176 28.42 19.80 6.60
C ALA A 176 29.32 19.78 5.35
N GLN A 177 28.88 19.11 4.28
CA GLN A 177 29.58 19.12 3.00
C GLN A 177 29.73 20.54 2.44
N GLY A 178 28.67 21.36 2.51
CA GLY A 178 28.71 22.76 2.12
C GLY A 178 29.76 23.57 2.89
N ASP A 179 29.88 23.34 4.20
CA ASP A 179 30.89 24.00 5.02
C ASP A 179 32.31 23.52 4.72
N PHE A 180 32.52 22.23 4.45
CA PHE A 180 33.82 21.72 3.97
C PHE A 180 34.21 22.33 2.63
N ILE A 181 33.26 22.49 1.70
CA ILE A 181 33.51 23.15 0.41
C ILE A 181 33.93 24.61 0.64
N LYS A 182 33.24 25.36 1.50
CA LYS A 182 33.63 26.74 1.85
C LYS A 182 35.04 26.80 2.45
N GLN A 183 35.35 25.91 3.39
CA GLN A 183 36.70 25.83 3.99
C GLN A 183 37.77 25.54 2.95
N LYS A 184 37.51 24.60 2.02
CA LYS A 184 38.41 24.29 0.92
C LYS A 184 38.67 25.52 0.04
N VAL A 185 37.60 26.22 -0.37
CA VAL A 185 37.72 27.44 -1.19
C VAL A 185 38.53 28.52 -0.44
N GLN A 186 38.30 28.69 0.86
CA GLN A 186 39.08 29.63 1.67
C GLN A 186 40.57 29.26 1.72
N LEU A 187 40.89 27.99 1.94
CA LEU A 187 42.27 27.51 1.92
C LEU A 187 42.93 27.69 0.55
N GLU A 188 42.20 27.50 -0.55
CA GLU A 188 42.71 27.78 -1.91
C GLU A 188 43.02 29.27 -2.11
N ILE A 189 42.18 30.17 -1.57
CA ILE A 189 42.46 31.61 -1.56
C ILE A 189 43.72 31.91 -0.73
N ASP A 190 43.80 31.38 0.49
CA ASP A 190 44.94 31.60 1.40
C ASP A 190 46.26 31.10 0.78
N ILE A 191 46.25 29.92 0.13
CA ILE A 191 47.40 29.37 -0.60
C ILE A 191 47.85 30.30 -1.72
N ASN A 192 46.91 30.79 -2.53
CA ASN A 192 47.21 31.73 -3.61
C ASN A 192 47.79 33.05 -3.08
N GLU A 193 47.26 33.58 -1.97
CA GLU A 193 47.80 34.77 -1.32
C GLU A 193 49.22 34.56 -0.81
N LEU A 194 49.49 33.41 -0.18
CA LEU A 194 50.82 33.05 0.30
C LEU A 194 51.82 32.88 -0.85
N GLN A 195 51.42 32.25 -1.96
CA GLN A 195 52.24 32.16 -3.18
C GLN A 195 52.57 33.54 -3.74
N ASN A 196 51.59 34.43 -3.85
CA ASN A 196 51.83 35.80 -4.29
C ASN A 196 52.77 36.57 -3.36
N LYS A 197 52.66 36.37 -2.04
CA LYS A 197 53.61 36.96 -1.06
C LYS A 197 55.00 36.38 -1.22
N LEU A 198 55.11 35.07 -1.44
CA LEU A 198 56.38 34.40 -1.69
C LEU A 198 57.05 34.96 -2.95
N ASP A 199 56.32 35.06 -4.07
CA ASP A 199 56.83 35.61 -5.33
C ASP A 199 57.30 37.05 -5.19
N LYS A 200 56.55 37.88 -4.44
CA LYS A 200 56.96 39.26 -4.12
C LYS A 200 58.26 39.29 -3.30
N ASN A 201 58.34 38.48 -2.25
CA ASN A 201 59.53 38.39 -1.42
C ASN A 201 60.73 37.87 -2.22
N GLU A 202 60.56 36.85 -3.06
CA GLU A 202 61.61 36.37 -3.96
C GLU A 202 62.07 37.47 -4.93
N ALA A 203 61.14 38.23 -5.50
CA ALA A 203 61.47 39.36 -6.35
C ALA A 203 62.22 40.48 -5.59
N GLU A 204 61.87 40.74 -4.33
CA GLU A 204 62.58 41.68 -3.47
C GLU A 204 63.99 41.20 -3.10
N VAL A 205 64.14 39.91 -2.75
CA VAL A 205 65.45 39.28 -2.52
C VAL A 205 66.30 39.40 -3.77
N ARG A 206 65.80 39.01 -4.95
CA ARG A 206 66.49 39.17 -6.24
C ARG A 206 66.89 40.62 -6.50
N LYS A 207 65.98 41.58 -6.30
CA LYS A 207 66.29 43.03 -6.44
C LYS A 207 67.37 43.48 -5.46
N SER A 208 67.37 42.99 -4.22
CA SER A 208 68.36 43.35 -3.21
C SER A 208 69.74 42.75 -3.51
N GLU A 209 69.80 41.51 -4.02
CA GLU A 209 71.03 40.86 -4.46
C GLU A 209 71.60 41.52 -5.71
N VAL A 210 70.77 41.85 -6.70
CA VAL A 210 71.18 42.61 -7.89
C VAL A 210 71.74 43.97 -7.47
N LYS A 211 71.07 44.71 -6.57
CA LYS A 211 71.61 45.98 -6.04
C LYS A 211 72.97 45.80 -5.34
N LYS A 212 73.15 44.75 -4.53
CA LYS A 212 74.44 44.45 -3.88
C LYS A 212 75.53 44.12 -4.91
N GLN A 213 75.18 43.36 -5.96
CA GLN A 213 76.11 43.04 -7.05
C GLN A 213 76.45 44.29 -7.88
N ASP A 214 75.49 45.16 -8.17
CA ASP A 214 75.71 46.41 -8.91
C ASP A 214 76.64 47.36 -8.16
N VAL A 215 76.48 47.49 -6.84
CA VAL A 215 77.40 48.27 -5.99
C VAL A 215 78.81 47.67 -6.01
N LYS A 216 78.93 46.34 -5.97
CA LYS A 216 80.22 45.65 -6.06
C LYS A 216 80.88 45.85 -7.43
N ILE A 217 80.10 45.79 -8.52
CA ILE A 217 80.56 46.05 -9.89
C ILE A 217 81.00 47.52 -10.03
N TYR A 218 80.24 48.47 -9.48
CA TYR A 218 80.60 49.89 -9.51
C TYR A 218 81.94 50.14 -8.81
N ASN A 219 82.12 49.60 -7.60
CA ASN A 219 83.37 49.73 -6.85
C ASN A 219 84.55 49.09 -7.58
N LEU A 220 84.34 47.94 -8.22
CA LEU A 220 85.36 47.28 -9.04
C LEU A 220 85.70 48.09 -10.31
N ARG A 221 84.71 48.69 -10.97
CA ARG A 221 84.92 49.56 -12.13
C ARG A 221 85.74 50.80 -11.76
N GLU A 222 85.43 51.43 -10.63
CA GLU A 222 86.19 52.61 -10.19
C GLU A 222 87.59 52.24 -9.69
N GLY A 223 87.74 51.09 -9.03
CA GLY A 223 89.05 50.49 -8.73
C GLY A 223 89.89 50.25 -9.98
N LEU A 224 89.31 49.66 -11.04
CA LEU A 224 89.97 49.45 -12.33
C LEU A 224 90.37 50.77 -13.00
N LYS A 225 89.54 51.80 -12.88
CA LYS A 225 89.83 53.12 -13.45
C LYS A 225 91.02 53.79 -12.73
N ASN A 226 91.11 53.65 -11.41
CA ASN A 226 92.25 54.12 -10.64
C ASN A 226 93.52 53.34 -11.00
N LEU A 227 93.45 52.01 -11.07
CA LEU A 227 94.58 51.18 -11.52
C LEU A 227 95.03 51.50 -12.95
N ARG A 228 94.11 51.85 -13.87
CA ARG A 228 94.48 52.33 -15.21
C ARG A 228 95.25 53.65 -15.16
N LYS A 229 94.85 54.58 -14.28
CA LYS A 229 95.58 55.85 -14.09
C LYS A 229 96.97 55.61 -13.50
N GLU A 230 97.09 54.71 -12.52
CA GLU A 230 98.38 54.30 -11.95
C GLU A 230 99.27 53.65 -12.99
N LYS A 231 98.74 52.70 -13.78
CA LYS A 231 99.45 52.10 -14.91
C LYS A 231 99.93 53.17 -15.88
N GLN A 232 99.07 54.11 -16.27
CA GLN A 232 99.44 55.20 -17.18
C GLN A 232 100.53 56.11 -16.58
N MET A 233 100.48 56.37 -15.27
CA MET A 233 101.55 57.09 -14.58
C MET A 233 102.87 56.32 -14.61
N HIS A 234 102.84 55.01 -14.35
CA HIS A 234 104.02 54.15 -14.44
C HIS A 234 104.55 54.04 -15.87
N ASP A 235 103.69 53.88 -16.89
CA ASP A 235 104.10 53.87 -18.30
C ASP A 235 104.80 55.19 -18.68
N ASN A 236 104.30 56.32 -18.18
CA ASN A 236 104.96 57.63 -18.35
C ASN A 236 106.30 57.72 -17.61
N GLN A 237 106.41 57.15 -16.40
CA GLN A 237 107.70 57.06 -15.69
C GLN A 237 108.69 56.17 -16.44
N LEU A 238 108.23 55.05 -16.97
CA LEU A 238 109.03 54.10 -17.76
C LEU A 238 109.52 54.72 -19.06
N LYS A 239 108.68 55.55 -19.71
CA LYS A 239 109.06 56.33 -20.88
C LYS A 239 110.18 57.33 -20.56
N LYS A 240 110.05 58.09 -19.46
CA LYS A 240 111.12 59.00 -19.00
C LYS A 240 112.41 58.27 -18.65
N LEU A 241 112.31 57.07 -18.08
CA LEU A 241 113.47 56.24 -17.76
C LEU A 241 114.15 55.74 -19.04
N LYS A 242 113.39 55.35 -20.07
CA LYS A 242 113.94 54.96 -21.38
C LYS A 242 114.59 56.14 -22.10
N GLU A 243 113.98 57.32 -22.07
CA GLU A 243 114.58 58.54 -22.63
C GLU A 243 115.91 58.88 -21.93
N ASN A 244 115.97 58.73 -20.60
CA ASN A 244 117.22 58.89 -19.83
C ASN A 244 118.24 57.77 -20.10
N GLU A 245 117.78 56.55 -20.36
CA GLU A 245 118.65 55.44 -20.79
C GLU A 245 119.24 55.70 -22.18
N GLU A 246 118.45 56.17 -23.13
CA GLU A 246 118.91 56.59 -24.46
C GLU A 246 119.91 57.75 -24.37
N GLU A 247 119.64 58.78 -23.57
CA GLU A 247 120.59 59.88 -23.31
C GLU A 247 121.92 59.38 -22.75
N LYS A 248 121.89 58.42 -21.81
CA LYS A 248 123.10 57.80 -21.26
C LYS A 248 123.81 56.90 -22.25
N THR A 249 123.07 56.19 -23.10
CA THR A 249 123.64 55.33 -24.15
C THR A 249 124.34 56.17 -25.20
N GLN A 250 123.74 57.31 -25.59
CA GLN A 250 124.33 58.30 -26.48
C GLN A 250 125.58 58.95 -25.87
N ALA A 251 125.57 59.23 -24.57
CA ALA A 251 126.73 59.75 -23.85
C ALA A 251 127.90 58.75 -23.82
N ILE A 252 127.60 57.45 -23.66
CA ILE A 252 128.60 56.38 -23.72
C ILE A 252 129.16 56.23 -25.13
N GLU A 253 128.33 56.30 -26.18
CA GLU A 253 128.78 56.26 -27.58
C GLU A 253 129.71 57.42 -27.94
N ASN A 254 129.42 58.62 -27.45
CA ASN A 254 130.28 59.78 -27.64
C ASN A 254 131.64 59.63 -26.94
N LEU A 255 131.65 59.14 -25.69
CA LEU A 255 132.89 58.87 -24.96
C LEU A 255 133.74 57.76 -25.61
N LEU A 256 133.11 56.76 -26.23
CA LEU A 256 133.81 55.69 -26.95
C LEU A 256 134.42 56.16 -28.27
N ASN A 257 133.84 57.17 -28.91
CA ASN A 257 134.42 57.81 -30.10
C ASN A 257 135.61 58.70 -29.73
N ASP A 258 135.53 59.44 -28.62
CA ASP A 258 136.65 60.27 -28.13
C ASP A 258 137.90 59.44 -27.74
N ILE A 259 137.70 58.21 -27.27
CA ILE A 259 138.80 57.29 -26.94
C ILE A 259 139.46 56.71 -28.21
N LYS A 260 138.76 56.67 -29.34
CA LYS A 260 139.25 56.03 -30.58
C LYS A 260 140.21 56.91 -31.39
N ASP A 261 140.21 58.23 -31.18
CA ASP A 261 140.98 59.19 -31.98
C ASP A 261 142.38 59.56 -31.39
N LEU A 262 142.78 59.02 -30.23
CA LEU A 262 143.99 59.49 -29.51
C LEU A 262 145.12 58.47 -29.26
N SER A 263 145.09 57.26 -29.83
CA SER A 263 146.20 56.31 -29.64
C SER A 263 147.26 56.36 -30.75
N GLY A 264 148.17 57.35 -30.67
CA GLY A 264 149.29 57.46 -31.62
C GLY A 264 150.40 58.45 -31.26
N LYS A 265 151.10 58.30 -30.11
CA LYS A 265 152.57 58.52 -29.88
C LYS A 265 152.94 58.59 -28.39
N LYS A 266 154.07 57.97 -28.04
CA LYS A 266 154.76 57.96 -26.72
C LYS A 266 155.47 59.28 -26.42
N THR A 267 155.48 59.71 -25.14
CA THR A 267 156.65 60.10 -24.30
C THR A 267 156.19 60.58 -22.90
N GLU A 268 156.91 60.14 -21.86
CA GLU A 268 156.94 60.64 -20.45
C GLU A 268 157.65 62.02 -20.32
N PRO A 269 157.92 62.62 -19.13
CA PRO A 269 157.27 62.64 -17.78
C PRO A 269 157.05 64.10 -17.26
N ILE A 270 156.44 64.31 -16.08
CA ILE A 270 156.77 65.32 -15.03
C ILE A 270 155.84 65.15 -13.80
N ILE A 271 156.42 65.37 -12.63
CA ILE A 271 156.03 65.12 -11.24
C ILE A 271 155.11 66.23 -10.68
N ASP A 272 154.14 65.92 -9.81
CA ASP A 272 154.09 66.45 -8.42
C ASP A 272 153.15 65.65 -7.50
N LEU A 273 153.70 65.26 -6.35
CA LEU A 273 153.09 64.55 -5.23
C LEU A 273 152.82 65.61 -4.16
N ASN A 274 151.56 66.04 -4.00
CA ASN A 274 150.95 66.54 -2.75
C ASN A 274 149.67 67.32 -3.07
N ASP A 275 148.49 66.68 -2.97
CA ASP A 275 147.37 67.21 -2.15
C ASP A 275 146.22 66.19 -2.03
N PHE A 276 146.62 64.98 -1.63
CA PHE A 276 145.75 63.83 -1.43
C PHE A 276 145.30 63.78 0.05
N ALA A 277 144.56 64.78 0.52
CA ALA A 277 144.05 64.77 1.91
C ALA A 277 142.79 65.61 2.22
N GLU A 278 142.32 66.54 1.36
CA GLU A 278 141.34 67.55 1.82
C GLU A 278 139.97 67.57 1.10
N LYS A 279 139.69 66.65 0.17
CA LYS A 279 138.36 66.53 -0.47
C LYS A 279 137.64 65.20 -0.27
N THR A 280 138.24 64.27 0.46
CA THR A 280 137.61 63.01 0.91
C THR A 280 136.87 63.18 2.25
N THR A 281 137.02 64.31 2.93
CA THR A 281 136.32 64.70 4.16
C THR A 281 134.95 65.36 3.91
N GLU A 282 134.74 65.99 2.74
CA GLU A 282 133.46 66.62 2.38
C GLU A 282 132.39 65.59 1.91
N ILE A 283 132.84 64.44 1.40
CA ILE A 283 131.95 63.32 0.98
C ILE A 283 131.56 62.40 2.16
N VAL A 284 132.32 62.43 3.26
CA VAL A 284 131.92 61.77 4.53
C VAL A 284 131.00 62.66 5.37
N GLU A 285 131.10 63.99 5.26
CA GLU A 285 130.18 64.92 5.95
C GLU A 285 128.78 65.01 5.32
N LEU A 286 128.66 64.88 4.00
CA LEU A 286 127.34 64.76 3.35
C LEU A 286 126.69 63.38 3.57
N LYS A 287 127.49 62.33 3.81
CA LYS A 287 127.00 61.01 4.29
C LYS A 287 126.72 60.96 5.80
N ARG A 288 127.24 61.90 6.61
CA ARG A 288 126.83 62.08 8.03
C ARG A 288 125.59 62.96 8.21
N LYS A 289 125.28 63.89 7.31
CA LYS A 289 124.08 64.75 7.39
C LYS A 289 122.76 64.11 6.93
N ILE A 290 122.78 62.95 6.26
CA ILE A 290 121.57 62.17 5.94
C ILE A 290 121.38 60.98 6.90
N SER A 291 122.38 60.68 7.73
CA SER A 291 122.38 59.56 8.68
C SER A 291 121.97 59.96 10.13
N TYR A 292 121.55 61.21 10.38
CA TYR A 292 121.25 61.73 11.72
C TYR A 292 119.87 62.40 11.93
N THR A 293 118.86 62.06 11.12
CA THR A 293 117.43 62.25 11.50
C THR A 293 116.64 60.95 11.38
N GLY A 294 117.26 59.86 11.83
CA GLY A 294 116.58 58.63 12.17
C GLY A 294 116.88 58.24 13.61
N ARG A 295 116.00 58.61 14.55
CA ARG A 295 115.37 57.72 15.57
C ARG A 295 114.77 58.48 16.77
N ARG A 296 113.63 57.93 17.21
CA ARG A 296 112.98 57.92 18.54
C ARG A 296 112.04 59.07 18.94
N VAL A 297 110.74 58.76 18.90
CA VAL A 297 109.73 58.81 19.99
C VAL A 297 108.61 57.82 19.53
N GLU A 298 108.59 56.53 19.84
CA GLU A 298 108.14 55.86 21.09
C GLU A 298 107.15 56.63 21.99
N VAL A 299 105.93 56.07 22.06
CA VAL A 299 105.16 55.79 23.30
C VAL A 299 104.09 56.81 23.75
N GLU A 300 102.86 56.28 23.75
CA GLU A 300 101.72 56.48 24.67
C GLU A 300 100.96 57.81 24.78
N SER A 301 99.62 57.65 24.73
CA SER A 301 98.60 58.13 25.68
C SER A 301 97.36 58.68 24.92
N SER A 302 96.27 57.91 24.77
CA SER A 302 95.21 57.58 25.75
C SER A 302 94.10 58.65 25.87
N LYS A 303 92.85 58.15 25.92
CA LYS A 303 91.53 58.75 26.28
C LYS A 303 90.57 58.76 25.07
N CYS A 304 89.53 57.94 24.97
CA CYS A 304 88.41 57.63 25.89
C CYS A 304 87.66 58.89 26.36
N VAL A 305 86.40 59.00 25.96
CA VAL A 305 85.19 59.53 26.64
C VAL A 305 84.09 59.58 25.56
N CYS A 306 83.16 58.62 25.53
CA CYS A 306 81.82 58.60 26.12
C CYS A 306 80.81 59.53 25.42
N ASP A 307 79.69 58.90 25.04
CA ASP A 307 78.28 59.35 25.04
C ASP A 307 77.98 60.85 24.97
N VAL A 308 76.91 61.19 24.23
CA VAL A 308 75.67 61.73 24.83
C VAL A 308 74.69 62.21 23.71
N PHE A 309 73.45 61.71 23.84
CA PHE A 309 72.13 62.10 23.30
C PHE A 309 71.83 62.00 21.79
#